data_AF-A0A930UKT1-F1
#
_entry.id   AF-A0A930UKT1-F1
#
_cell.length_a   1.000
_cell.length_b   1.000
_cell.length_c   1.000
_cell.angle_alpha   90.00
_cell.angle_beta   90.00
_cell.angle_gamma   90.00
#
_symmetry.space_group_name_H-M   'P 1'
#
loop_
_entity.id
_entity.type
_entity.pdbx_description
1 polymer ?
#
loop_
_entity_poly.entity_id
_entity_poly.type
_entity_poly.pdbx_seq_one_letter_code
_entity_poly.pdbx_strand_id
1 'polypeptide(L)'
;MSRVEEDKLIETEQNDLLGYRTELKADDFAMLIYEVLLRTGVTLDIPFKVVSAGNYPVALCDRRCYCVTEGLTQKIMNAIVAQYGQEFDTLYYLSDCPALSTSHTELEAAIKLAGEDRQVEVLSFY
;
A
#
# COMPACT_ATOMS: atom_id res chain seq x y z
N MET A 1 14.37 39.29 11.18
CA MET A 1 14.15 37.83 11.19
C MET A 1 12.65 37.62 11.12
N SER A 2 12.07 37.80 9.93
CA SER A 2 10.63 38.03 9.75
C SER A 2 10.06 36.98 8.82
N ARG A 3 9.21 36.10 9.37
CA ARG A 3 7.99 35.44 8.83
C ARG A 3 7.92 34.88 7.39
N VAL A 4 8.93 35.05 6.54
CA VAL A 4 8.86 34.69 5.11
C VAL A 4 9.27 33.24 4.87
N GLU A 5 9.96 32.59 5.81
CA GLU A 5 10.40 31.20 5.65
C GLU A 5 9.34 30.17 6.07
N GLU A 6 8.41 30.52 6.96
CA GLU A 6 7.33 29.60 7.38
C GLU A 6 6.24 29.44 6.30
N ASP A 7 5.95 30.48 5.52
CA ASP A 7 4.91 30.40 4.47
C ASP A 7 5.33 29.54 3.26
N LYS A 8 6.63 29.40 2.97
CA LYS A 8 7.11 28.53 1.88
C LYS A 8 7.09 27.04 2.25
N LEU A 9 7.17 26.71 3.53
CA LEU A 9 7.09 25.32 4.00
C LEU A 9 5.68 24.76 3.84
N ILE A 10 4.64 25.58 4.04
CA ILE A 10 3.24 25.15 3.92
C ILE A 10 2.84 24.93 2.45
N GLU A 11 3.37 25.72 1.50
CA GLU A 11 3.12 25.48 0.06
C GLU A 11 3.80 24.21 -0.46
N THR A 12 4.87 23.75 0.19
CA THR A 12 5.60 22.56 -0.25
C THR A 12 4.94 21.27 0.27
N GLU A 13 4.41 21.26 1.50
CA GLU A 13 3.69 20.09 2.03
C GLU A 13 2.31 19.87 1.38
N GLN A 14 1.63 20.92 0.93
CA GLN A 14 0.35 20.78 0.23
C GLN A 14 0.50 20.30 -1.21
N ASN A 15 1.64 20.55 -1.85
CA ASN A 15 1.90 20.04 -3.20
C ASN A 15 2.25 18.54 -3.22
N ASP A 16 2.85 18.01 -2.15
CA ASP A 16 3.10 16.57 -2.02
C ASP A 16 1.83 15.75 -1.71
N LEU A 17 0.78 16.39 -1.15
CA LEU A 17 -0.53 15.76 -0.94
C LEU A 17 -1.39 15.67 -2.22
N LEU A 18 -0.98 16.33 -3.31
CA LEU A 18 -1.70 16.36 -4.59
C LEU A 18 -1.06 15.46 -5.66
N GLY A 19 0.04 14.78 -5.34
CA GLY A 19 0.68 13.81 -6.22
C GLY A 19 -0.14 12.53 -6.35
N TYR A 20 -0.76 12.36 -7.52
CA TYR A 20 -1.34 11.10 -8.02
C TYR A 20 -2.72 10.72 -7.47
N ARG A 21 -3.72 11.54 -7.81
CA ARG A 21 -5.05 11.03 -8.14
C ARG A 21 -4.97 10.19 -9.42
N THR A 22 -4.36 9.02 -9.36
CA THR A 22 -4.84 7.91 -10.20
C THR A 22 -6.11 7.43 -9.51
N GLU A 23 -7.23 8.09 -9.82
CA GLU A 23 -8.56 7.52 -9.56
C GLU A 23 -8.65 6.27 -10.45
N LEU A 24 -8.01 5.18 -10.03
CA LEU A 24 -8.30 3.85 -10.52
C LEU A 24 -9.80 3.71 -10.35
N LYS A 25 -10.52 3.56 -11.47
CA LYS A 25 -11.95 3.28 -11.39
C LYS A 25 -12.09 2.01 -10.56
N ALA A 26 -13.11 1.93 -9.72
CA ALA A 26 -13.29 0.77 -8.83
C ALA A 26 -13.23 -0.58 -9.60
N ASP A 27 -13.66 -0.57 -10.87
CA ASP A 27 -13.60 -1.70 -11.79
C ASP A 27 -12.16 -2.09 -12.17
N ASP A 28 -11.25 -1.12 -12.35
CA ASP A 28 -9.85 -1.34 -12.68
C ASP A 28 -9.09 -1.94 -11.48
N PHE A 29 -9.42 -1.49 -10.26
CA PHE A 29 -8.83 -2.04 -9.03
C PHE A 29 -9.26 -3.49 -8.80
N ALA A 30 -10.55 -3.79 -8.95
CA ALA A 30 -11.06 -5.14 -8.80
C ALA A 30 -10.41 -6.10 -9.81
N MET A 31 -10.23 -5.66 -11.06
CA MET A 31 -9.57 -6.45 -12.10
C MET A 31 -8.10 -6.75 -11.76
N LEU A 32 -7.34 -5.74 -11.31
CA LEU A 32 -5.95 -5.93 -10.88
C LEU A 32 -5.85 -6.90 -9.69
N ILE A 33 -6.75 -6.78 -8.72
CA ILE A 33 -6.80 -7.70 -7.57
C ILE A 33 -7.03 -9.14 -8.04
N TYR A 34 -7.95 -9.39 -8.97
CA TYR A 34 -8.17 -10.75 -9.48
C TYR A 34 -6.93 -11.34 -10.14
N GLU A 35 -6.20 -10.57 -10.96
CA GLU A 35 -4.96 -11.04 -11.58
C GLU A 35 -3.91 -11.39 -10.51
N VAL A 36 -3.76 -10.53 -9.51
CA VAL A 36 -2.80 -10.71 -8.42
C VAL A 36 -3.15 -11.91 -7.53
N LEU A 37 -4.42 -12.10 -7.21
CA LEU A 37 -4.90 -13.26 -6.45
C LEU A 37 -4.54 -14.57 -7.16
N LEU A 38 -4.83 -14.67 -8.46
CA LEU A 38 -4.49 -15.84 -9.26
C LEU A 38 -2.98 -16.09 -9.31
N ARG A 39 -2.16 -15.06 -9.48
CA ARG A 39 -0.69 -15.20 -9.52
C ARG A 39 -0.09 -15.61 -8.19
N THR A 40 -0.68 -15.22 -7.08
CA THR A 40 -0.28 -15.68 -5.74
C THR A 40 -0.86 -17.06 -5.39
N GLY A 41 -1.57 -17.70 -6.31
CA GLY A 41 -2.11 -19.06 -6.13
C GLY A 41 -3.42 -19.11 -5.33
N VAL A 42 -4.11 -17.98 -5.16
CA VAL A 42 -5.45 -17.94 -4.58
C VAL A 42 -6.46 -18.32 -5.64
N THR A 43 -7.38 -19.22 -5.30
CA THR A 43 -8.46 -19.64 -6.17
C THR A 43 -9.63 -18.64 -6.12
N LEU A 44 -10.34 -18.47 -7.24
CA LEU A 44 -11.39 -17.42 -7.38
C LEU A 44 -12.63 -17.64 -6.51
N ASP A 45 -12.78 -18.82 -5.91
CA ASP A 45 -13.84 -19.15 -4.96
C ASP A 45 -13.56 -18.63 -3.55
N ILE A 46 -12.32 -18.21 -3.24
CA ILE A 46 -11.98 -17.60 -1.96
C ILE A 46 -12.39 -16.12 -2.00
N PRO A 47 -13.30 -15.67 -1.13
CA PRO A 47 -13.69 -14.28 -1.08
C PRO A 47 -12.55 -13.41 -0.53
N PHE A 48 -12.29 -12.30 -1.19
CA PHE A 48 -11.45 -11.23 -0.65
C PHE A 48 -12.32 -10.08 -0.17
N LYS A 49 -11.79 -9.29 0.76
CA LYS A 49 -12.41 -8.04 1.22
C LYS A 49 -11.54 -6.86 0.83
N VAL A 50 -12.18 -5.78 0.38
CA VAL A 50 -11.50 -4.50 0.13
C VAL A 50 -11.71 -3.60 1.34
N VAL A 51 -10.62 -3.09 1.88
CA VAL A 51 -10.59 -2.17 3.02
C VAL A 51 -9.72 -0.96 2.67
N SER A 52 -9.69 0.06 3.53
CA SER A 52 -8.90 1.26 3.28
C SER A 52 -8.05 1.63 4.50
N ALA A 53 -6.76 1.83 4.29
CA ALA A 53 -5.86 2.42 5.26
C ALA A 53 -5.76 3.93 4.99
N GLY A 54 -6.65 4.72 5.59
CA GLY A 54 -6.87 6.11 5.20
C GLY A 54 -7.58 6.16 3.84
N ASN A 55 -6.93 6.77 2.84
CA ASN A 55 -7.44 6.84 1.46
C ASN A 55 -6.84 5.78 0.52
N TYR A 56 -5.97 4.90 1.03
CA TYR A 56 -5.31 3.87 0.22
C TYR A 56 -6.11 2.56 0.27
N PRO A 57 -6.63 2.06 -0.87
CA PRO A 57 -7.38 0.82 -0.92
C PRO A 57 -6.46 -0.40 -0.83
N VAL A 58 -6.90 -1.43 -0.10
CA VAL A 58 -6.15 -2.65 0.16
C VAL A 58 -7.09 -3.83 0.08
N ALA A 59 -6.66 -4.94 -0.53
CA ALA A 59 -7.40 -6.19 -0.46
C ALA A 59 -6.80 -7.14 0.56
N LEU A 60 -7.66 -7.80 1.35
CA LEU A 60 -7.29 -8.84 2.29
C LEU A 60 -7.95 -10.15 1.87
N CYS A 61 -7.17 -11.21 1.76
CA CYS A 61 -7.63 -12.54 1.35
C CYS A 61 -6.73 -13.62 1.94
N ASP A 62 -7.29 -14.62 2.61
CA ASP A 62 -6.56 -15.81 3.10
C ASP A 62 -5.22 -15.51 3.78
N ARG A 63 -5.23 -14.66 4.82
CA ARG A 63 -4.03 -14.20 5.55
C ARG A 63 -3.00 -13.45 4.70
N ARG A 64 -3.42 -12.87 3.57
CA ARG A 64 -2.58 -12.06 2.68
C ARG A 64 -3.17 -10.68 2.48
N CYS A 65 -2.30 -9.70 2.39
CA CYS A 65 -2.61 -8.30 2.13
C CYS A 65 -2.07 -7.89 0.77
N TYR A 66 -2.88 -7.21 -0.04
CA TYR A 66 -2.53 -6.83 -1.41
C TYR A 66 -2.62 -5.33 -1.60
N CYS A 67 -1.47 -4.72 -1.89
CA CYS A 67 -1.29 -3.31 -2.16
C CYS A 67 -0.96 -3.12 -3.64
N VAL A 68 -1.98 -2.87 -4.46
CA VAL A 68 -1.88 -2.87 -5.93
C VAL A 68 -2.07 -1.50 -6.55
N THR A 69 -2.09 -0.45 -5.73
CA THR A 69 -2.20 0.94 -6.19
C THR A 69 -0.92 1.72 -5.91
N GLU A 70 -0.64 2.69 -6.77
CA GLU A 70 0.46 3.63 -6.62
C GLU A 70 0.36 4.43 -5.31
N GLY A 71 1.50 4.98 -4.87
CA GLY A 71 1.57 5.84 -3.69
C GLY A 71 1.70 5.08 -2.37
N LEU A 72 2.13 3.82 -2.38
CA LEU A 72 2.41 3.08 -1.16
C LEU A 72 3.60 3.71 -0.43
N THR A 73 3.33 4.29 0.74
CA THR A 73 4.34 4.91 1.62
C THR A 73 4.53 4.10 2.91
N GLN A 74 5.63 4.33 3.62
CA GLN A 74 5.84 3.75 4.95
C GLN A 74 4.71 4.12 5.93
N LYS A 75 4.16 5.34 5.83
CA LYS A 75 3.04 5.78 6.67
C LYS A 75 1.77 4.95 6.42
N ILE A 76 1.46 4.68 5.15
CA ILE A 76 0.34 3.81 4.75
C ILE A 76 0.60 2.39 5.24
N MET A 77 1.81 1.87 5.06
CA MET A 77 2.19 0.55 5.54
C MET A 77 1.98 0.39 7.06
N ASN A 78 2.44 1.36 7.84
CA ASN A 78 2.22 1.39 9.29
C ASN A 78 0.74 1.41 9.65
N ALA A 79 -0.09 2.15 8.89
CA ALA A 79 -1.53 2.20 9.10
C ALA A 79 -2.20 0.84 8.80
N ILE A 80 -1.83 0.18 7.69
CA ILE A 80 -2.30 -1.17 7.33
C ILE A 80 -1.97 -2.15 8.45
N VAL A 81 -0.71 -2.15 8.90
CA VAL A 81 -0.21 -3.03 9.95
C VAL A 81 -0.92 -2.80 11.28
N ALA A 82 -1.15 -1.54 11.66
CA ALA A 82 -1.83 -1.20 12.90
C ALA A 82 -3.32 -1.59 12.90
N GLN A 83 -4.00 -1.47 11.76
CA GLN A 83 -5.43 -1.74 11.65
C GLN A 83 -5.75 -3.21 11.35
N TYR A 84 -4.94 -3.85 10.50
CA TYR A 84 -5.25 -5.15 9.90
C TYR A 84 -4.16 -6.20 10.13
N GLY A 85 -3.10 -5.90 10.88
CA GLY A 85 -1.95 -6.79 11.02
C GLY A 85 -2.25 -8.16 11.63
N GLN A 86 -3.38 -8.35 12.31
CA GLN A 86 -3.79 -9.68 12.80
C GLN A 86 -4.45 -10.53 11.71
N GLU A 87 -4.84 -9.92 10.59
CA GLU A 87 -5.60 -10.55 9.52
C GLU A 87 -4.73 -11.08 8.39
N PHE A 88 -3.42 -10.76 8.38
CA PHE A 88 -2.48 -11.23 7.38
C PHE A 88 -1.09 -11.47 7.96
N ASP A 89 -0.36 -12.41 7.36
CA ASP A 89 1.06 -12.65 7.64
C ASP A 89 1.96 -12.19 6.50
N THR A 90 1.45 -12.23 5.27
CA THR A 90 2.19 -11.82 4.06
C THR A 90 1.54 -10.60 3.42
N LEU A 91 2.35 -9.59 3.10
CA LEU A 91 1.93 -8.47 2.27
C LEU A 91 2.58 -8.53 0.90
N TYR A 92 1.75 -8.47 -0.13
CA TYR A 92 2.13 -8.35 -1.52
C TYR A 92 1.95 -6.92 -1.99
N TYR A 93 2.91 -6.41 -2.75
CA TYR A 93 2.75 -5.15 -3.45
C TYR A 93 3.40 -5.19 -4.84
N LEU A 94 2.89 -4.43 -5.80
CA LEU A 94 3.48 -4.38 -7.15
C LEU A 94 4.72 -3.50 -7.17
N SER A 95 5.73 -3.84 -7.98
CA SER A 95 7.01 -3.12 -8.03
C SER A 95 6.91 -1.61 -8.32
N ASP A 96 5.84 -1.18 -8.99
CA ASP A 96 5.50 0.21 -9.34
C ASP A 96 4.60 0.91 -8.31
N CYS A 97 4.11 0.20 -7.29
CA CYS A 97 3.24 0.77 -6.25
C CYS A 97 3.92 1.70 -5.25
N PRO A 98 5.18 1.50 -4.80
CA PRO A 98 5.82 2.38 -3.85
C PRO A 98 5.89 3.82 -4.35
N ALA A 99 5.64 4.79 -3.46
CA ALA A 99 5.92 6.19 -3.77
C ALA A 99 7.42 6.38 -4.08
N LEU A 100 7.78 7.35 -4.92
CA LEU A 100 9.17 7.61 -5.35
C LEU A 100 10.18 7.74 -4.20
N SER A 101 9.72 8.21 -3.04
CA SER A 101 10.53 8.40 -1.82
C SER A 101 10.56 7.18 -0.90
N THR A 102 9.86 6.09 -1.23
CA THR A 102 9.69 4.91 -0.38
C THR A 102 10.41 3.70 -0.99
N SER A 103 11.37 3.16 -0.26
CA SER A 103 12.15 1.97 -0.62
C SER A 103 11.50 0.68 -0.11
N HIS A 104 11.82 -0.44 -0.77
CA HIS A 104 11.41 -1.78 -0.31
C HIS A 104 11.83 -2.04 1.14
N THR A 105 13.05 -1.66 1.52
CA THR A 105 13.60 -1.85 2.87
C THR A 105 12.78 -1.13 3.93
N GLU A 106 12.25 0.07 3.64
CA GLU A 106 11.39 0.79 4.57
C GLU A 106 10.05 0.10 4.78
N LEU A 107 9.48 -0.49 3.73
CA LEU A 107 8.24 -1.26 3.80
C LEU A 107 8.45 -2.58 4.57
N GLU A 108 9.56 -3.27 4.32
CA GLU A 108 9.92 -4.49 5.01
C GLU A 108 10.15 -4.24 6.51
N ALA A 109 10.86 -3.16 6.85
CA ALA A 109 11.08 -2.76 8.24
C ALA A 109 9.76 -2.47 8.98
N ALA A 110 8.82 -1.77 8.32
CA ALA A 110 7.51 -1.46 8.89
C ALA A 110 6.70 -2.72 9.26
N ILE A 111 6.78 -3.77 8.43
CA ILE A 111 6.08 -5.03 8.67
C ILE A 111 6.76 -5.88 9.75
N LYS A 112 8.08 -6.02 9.69
CA LYS A 112 8.84 -6.82 10.66
C LYS A 112 8.76 -6.27 12.08
N LEU A 113 8.68 -4.95 12.25
CA LEU A 113 8.48 -4.32 13.56
C LEU A 113 7.16 -4.71 14.23
N ALA A 114 6.18 -5.18 13.46
CA ALA A 114 4.89 -5.62 13.99
C ALA A 114 4.77 -7.13 14.22
N GLY A 115 5.76 -7.91 13.80
CA GLY A 115 5.85 -9.35 14.05
C GLY A 115 6.94 -10.02 13.22
N GLU A 116 7.77 -10.85 13.86
CA GLU A 116 8.92 -11.51 13.22
C GLU A 116 8.53 -12.51 12.12
N ASP A 117 7.34 -13.11 12.23
CA ASP A 117 6.83 -14.09 11.26
C ASP A 117 6.25 -13.46 9.98
N ARG A 118 6.19 -12.13 9.91
CA ARG A 118 5.54 -11.43 8.79
C ARG A 118 6.49 -11.24 7.61
N GLN A 119 5.93 -11.32 6.41
CA GLN A 119 6.67 -11.28 5.16
C GLN A 119 6.17 -10.18 4.23
N VAL A 120 7.08 -9.65 3.42
CA VAL A 120 6.78 -8.69 2.35
C VAL A 120 7.29 -9.26 1.04
N GLU A 121 6.41 -9.37 0.06
CA GLU A 121 6.73 -9.90 -1.26
C GLU A 121 6.44 -8.84 -2.34
N VAL A 122 7.42 -8.65 -3.23
CA VAL A 122 7.28 -7.77 -4.39
C VAL A 122 6.82 -8.59 -5.57
N LEU A 123 5.72 -8.17 -6.18
CA LEU A 123 5.23 -8.73 -7.43
C LEU A 123 5.73 -7.85 -8.57
N SER A 124 6.47 -8.44 -9.52
CA SER A 124 6.86 -7.79 -10.76
C SER A 124 6.01 -8.34 -11.89
N PHE A 125 5.28 -7.47 -12.57
CA PHE A 125 4.59 -7.81 -13.79
C PHE A 125 5.37 -7.22 -14.96
N TYR A 126 6.01 -8.11 -15.72
CA TYR A 126 6.85 -7.85 -16.89
C TYR A 126 8.26 -7.32 -16.58
#